data_AF-A0A5R9LLH6-F1
#
_entry.id   AF-A0A5R9LLH6-F1
#
_cell.length_a   1.000
_cell.length_b   1.000
_cell.length_c   1.000
_cell.angle_alpha   90.00
_cell.angle_beta   90.00
_cell.angle_gamma   90.00
#
_symmetry.space_group_name_H-M   'P 1'
#
loop_
_entity.id
_entity.type
_entity.pdbx_description
1 polymer ?
#
loop_
_entity_poly.entity_id
_entity_poly.type
_entity_poly.pdbx_seq_one_letter_code
_entity_poly.pdbx_strand_id
1 'polypeptide(L)' 'MCGLDLIDGATYEPDSVRDWANWFHASYRTVHKHHLIYRSRGGSDQASNQALVHSDCHRRHHASHDYGQTQNHVLPEGSA' A
#
# COMPACT_ATOMS: atom_id res chain seq x y z
N MET A 1 -3.46 3.57 -1.06
CA MET A 1 -2.43 3.35 -2.11
C MET A 1 -2.40 4.54 -3.07
N CYS A 2 -1.34 4.77 -3.83
CA CYS A 2 -1.21 5.93 -4.75
C CYS A 2 -1.85 5.76 -6.13
N GLY A 3 -2.16 4.53 -6.55
CA GLY A 3 -2.72 4.27 -7.89
C GLY A 3 -1.75 4.45 -9.05
N LEU A 4 -0.46 4.66 -8.76
CA LEU A 4 0.60 4.76 -9.77
C LEU A 4 1.29 3.40 -9.94
N ASP A 5 1.91 3.21 -11.12
CA ASP A 5 2.86 2.13 -11.31
C ASP A 5 4.06 2.29 -10.34
N LEU A 6 4.57 1.16 -9.84
CA LEU A 6 5.74 1.12 -8.99
C LEU A 6 6.93 1.81 -9.63
N ILE A 7 7.10 1.67 -10.94
CA ILE A 7 8.24 2.19 -11.70
C ILE A 7 7.95 3.51 -12.43
N ASP A 8 6.79 4.13 -12.19
CA ASP A 8 6.47 5.43 -12.76
C ASP A 8 7.59 6.45 -12.49
N GLY A 9 8.08 7.09 -13.56
CA GLY A 9 9.23 7.99 -13.56
C GLY A 9 10.61 7.33 -13.82
N ALA A 10 10.69 6.01 -13.96
CA ALA A 10 11.90 5.35 -14.44
C ALA A 10 12.15 5.68 -15.91
N THR A 11 13.35 6.16 -16.24
CA THR A 11 13.73 6.52 -17.62
C THR A 11 14.49 5.40 -18.34
N TYR A 12 14.82 4.33 -17.63
CA TYR A 12 15.46 3.13 -18.15
C TYR A 12 15.07 1.94 -17.27
N GLU A 13 15.18 0.73 -17.84
CA GLU A 13 15.01 -0.53 -17.12
C GLU A 13 16.39 -1.03 -16.68
N PRO A 14 16.67 -1.14 -15.37
CA PRO A 14 17.91 -1.71 -14.85
C PRO A 14 18.02 -3.22 -15.11
N ASP A 15 19.26 -3.69 -15.30
CA ASP A 15 19.56 -5.09 -15.65
C ASP A 15 19.39 -6.08 -14.49
N SER A 16 19.22 -5.60 -13.26
CA SER A 16 19.11 -6.45 -12.07
C SER A 16 18.10 -5.97 -11.04
N VAL A 17 17.55 -6.92 -10.27
CA VAL A 17 16.69 -6.64 -9.11
C VAL A 17 17.40 -5.76 -8.08
N ARG A 18 18.73 -5.89 -7.95
CA ARG A 18 19.52 -5.06 -7.04
C ARG A 18 19.57 -3.62 -7.50
N ASP A 19 19.67 -3.38 -8.79
CA ASP A 19 19.66 -2.02 -9.34
C ASP A 19 18.29 -1.38 -9.25
N TRP A 20 17.22 -2.17 -9.42
CA TRP A 20 15.87 -1.72 -9.07
C TRP A 20 15.77 -1.28 -7.60
N ALA A 21 16.29 -2.08 -6.66
CA ALA A 21 16.28 -1.73 -5.25
C ALA A 21 17.05 -0.42 -4.97
N ASN A 22 18.20 -0.23 -5.64
CA ASN A 22 18.98 1.00 -5.56
C ASN A 22 18.20 2.20 -6.11
N TRP A 23 17.52 2.06 -7.25
CA TRP A 23 16.70 3.11 -7.85
C TRP A 23 15.54 3.55 -6.95
N PHE A 24 14.82 2.60 -6.36
CA PHE A 24 13.74 2.90 -5.41
C PHE A 24 14.26 3.68 -4.19
N HIS A 25 15.44 3.32 -3.69
CA HIS A 25 16.07 4.03 -2.58
C HIS A 25 16.49 5.45 -2.98
N ALA A 26 17.21 5.60 -4.08
CA ALA A 26 17.72 6.89 -4.56
C ALA A 26 16.62 7.88 -4.97
N SER A 27 15.49 7.38 -5.49
CA SER A 27 14.36 8.19 -5.92
C SER A 27 13.38 8.53 -4.78
N TYR A 28 13.71 8.19 -3.53
CA TYR A 28 12.80 8.28 -2.38
C TYR A 28 11.45 7.57 -2.62
N ARG A 29 11.44 6.52 -3.44
CA ARG A 29 10.27 5.68 -3.76
C ARG A 29 10.39 4.31 -3.10
N THR A 30 10.85 4.24 -1.86
CA THR A 30 11.04 2.98 -1.13
C THR A 30 9.75 2.15 -1.15
N VAL A 31 9.88 0.82 -1.26
CA VAL A 31 8.73 -0.10 -1.35
C VAL A 31 8.58 -0.97 -0.10
N HIS A 32 7.34 -1.34 0.20
CA HIS A 32 6.97 -2.29 1.26
C HIS A 32 6.15 -3.44 0.70
N LYS A 33 6.23 -4.60 1.38
CA LYS A 33 5.30 -5.69 1.16
C LYS A 33 3.96 -5.34 1.80
N HIS A 34 2.88 -5.59 1.09
CA HIS A 34 1.52 -5.36 1.53
C HIS A 34 0.69 -6.62 1.30
N HIS A 35 -0.08 -7.03 2.30
CA HIS A 35 -1.02 -8.16 2.17
C HIS A 35 -2.32 -7.67 1.52
N LEU A 36 -2.72 -8.30 0.41
CA LEU A 36 -3.99 -7.97 -0.28
C LEU A 36 -5.21 -8.31 0.58
N ILE A 37 -5.18 -9.50 1.21
CA ILE A 37 -6.08 -9.89 2.28
C ILE A 37 -5.31 -9.80 3.58
N TYR A 38 -5.80 -9.00 4.52
CA TYR A 38 -5.18 -8.86 5.84
C TYR A 38 -5.05 -10.21 6.55
N ARG A 39 -3.91 -10.43 7.22
CA ARG A 39 -3.69 -11.62 8.05
C ARG A 39 -4.72 -11.79 9.15
N SER A 40 -5.18 -10.68 9.75
CA SER A 40 -6.25 -10.68 10.76
C SER A 40 -7.61 -11.16 10.23
N ARG A 41 -7.80 -11.18 8.91
CA ARG A 41 -9.00 -11.68 8.23
C ARG A 41 -8.77 -13.03 7.55
N GLY A 42 -7.71 -13.75 7.94
CA GLY A 42 -7.38 -15.07 7.39
C GLY A 42 -6.52 -15.03 6.12
N GLY A 43 -5.96 -13.89 5.74
CA GLY A 43 -5.03 -13.79 4.61
C GLY A 43 -3.74 -14.57 4.83
N SER A 44 -3.25 -15.25 3.78
CA SER A 44 -2.01 -16.03 3.82
C SER A 44 -0.77 -15.13 3.75
N ASP A 45 0.39 -15.67 4.13
CA ASP A 45 1.69 -14.99 3.95
C ASP A 45 2.41 -15.40 2.65
N GLN A 46 1.69 -16.04 1.73
CA GLN A 46 2.23 -16.48 0.45
C GLN A 46 2.39 -15.30 -0.51
N ALA A 47 3.31 -15.41 -1.47
CA ALA A 47 3.55 -14.38 -2.48
C ALA A 47 2.29 -14.02 -3.27
N SER A 48 1.37 -14.96 -3.47
CA SER A 48 0.08 -14.73 -4.14
C SER A 48 -0.87 -13.78 -3.38
N ASN A 49 -0.65 -13.57 -2.09
CA ASN A 49 -1.39 -12.61 -1.26
C ASN A 49 -0.55 -11.37 -0.90
N GLN A 50 0.63 -11.22 -1.50
CA GLN A 50 1.53 -10.10 -1.24
C GLN A 50 1.71 -9.25 -2.51
N ALA A 51 1.76 -7.94 -2.32
CA ALA A 51 2.12 -6.99 -3.37
C ALA A 51 3.19 -6.03 -2.85
N LEU A 52 3.99 -5.46 -3.77
CA LEU A 52 4.85 -4.33 -3.45
C LEU A 52 4.07 -3.03 -3.64
N VAL A 53 4.24 -2.10 -2.71
CA VAL A 53 3.61 -0.76 -2.73
C VAL A 53 4.60 0.29 -2.27
N HIS A 54 4.45 1.55 -2.69
CA HIS A 54 5.28 2.64 -2.16
C HIS A 54 5.03 2.85 -0.67
N SER A 55 6.10 2.93 0.10
CA SER A 55 6.10 2.98 1.57
C SER A 55 5.33 4.19 2.10
N ASP A 56 5.53 5.36 1.49
CA ASP A 56 4.86 6.59 1.92
C ASP A 56 3.37 6.58 1.60
N CYS A 57 3.00 6.05 0.44
CA CYS A 57 1.60 5.95 0.03
C CYS A 57 0.86 4.91 0.86
N HIS A 58 1.56 3.84 1.27
CA HIS A 58 1.07 2.86 2.22
C HIS A 58 0.87 3.47 3.62
N ARG A 59 1.88 4.20 4.13
CA ARG A 59 1.81 4.87 5.43
C ARG A 59 0.64 5.87 5.49
N ARG A 60 0.49 6.72 4.47
CA ARG A 60 -0.61 7.69 4.39
C ARG A 60 -1.96 6.99 4.34
N HIS A 61 -2.08 5.90 3.59
CA HIS A 61 -3.32 5.12 3.52
C HIS A 61 -3.73 4.59 4.89
N HIS A 62 -2.81 3.95 5.62
CA HIS A 62 -3.08 3.48 6.97
C HIS A 62 -3.44 4.63 7.93
N ALA A 63 -2.69 5.73 7.90
CA ALA A 63 -3.01 6.91 8.72
C ALA A 63 -4.39 7.49 8.41
N SER A 64 -4.81 7.53 7.13
CA SER A 64 -6.15 7.99 6.74
C SER A 64 -7.28 7.03 7.14
N HIS A 65 -7.02 5.72 7.19
CA HIS A 65 -8.00 4.73 7.63
C HIS A 65 -8.15 4.67 9.14
N ASP A 66 -7.11 5.02 9.91
CA ASP A 66 -7.19 5.12 11.37
C ASP A 66 -8.13 6.25 11.83
N TYR A 67 -8.30 7.32 11.02
CA TYR A 67 -9.30 8.36 11.28
C TYR A 67 -10.72 8.00 10.81
N GLY A 68 -10.88 6.98 9.95
CA GLY A 68 -12.17 6.60 9.36
C GLY A 68 -12.94 5.50 10.12
N GLN A 69 -12.33 4.86 11.12
CA GLN A 69 -13.00 3.83 11.93
C GLN A 69 -13.70 4.35 13.19
N THR A 70 -13.57 5.63 13.55
CA THR A 70 -14.26 6.22 14.71
C THR A 70 -15.59 6.90 14.40
N GLN A 71 -16.04 6.95 13.13
CA GLN A 71 -17.27 7.68 12.75
C GLN A 71 -18.40 6.84 12.14
N ASN A 72 -18.31 5.51 12.10
CA ASN A 72 -19.36 4.66 11.50
C ASN A 72 -20.13 3.80 12.52
N HIS A 73 -20.59 4.39 13.62
CA HIS A 73 -21.66 3.80 14.45
C HIS A 73 -22.68 4.84 14.97
N VAL A 74 -23.19 5.69 14.08
CA VAL A 74 -24.47 6.38 14.35
C VAL A 74 -25.43 6.00 13.23
N LEU A 75 -26.34 5.09 13.54
CA LEU A 75 -27.53 4.83 12.73
C LEU A 75 -28.46 6.05 12.85
N PRO A 76 -29.04 6.58 11.76
CA PRO A 76 -30.12 7.55 11.88
C PRO A 76 -31.40 6.83 12.33
N GLU A 77 -31.96 7.28 13.45
CA GLU A 77 -33.28 6.88 13.89
C GLU A 77 -34.34 7.33 12.88
N GLY A 78 -35.33 6.47 12.71
CA GLY A 78 -36.36 6.57 11.68
C GLY A 78 -37.18 7.85 11.75
N SER A 79 -37.56 8.33 10.56
CA SER A 79 -38.64 9.27 10.37
C SER A 79 -39.97 8.52 10.41
N ALA A 80 -40.84 8.89 11.34
CA ALA A 80 -42.28 8.70 11.30
C ALA A 80 -42.94 9.91 11.96
#